data_AF-A0A378WIX9-F1
#
_entry.id   AF-A0A378WIX9-F1
#
_cell.length_a   1.000
_cell.length_b   1.000
_cell.length_c   1.000
_cell.angle_alpha   90.00
_cell.angle_beta   90.00
_cell.angle_gamma   90.00
#
_symmetry.space_group_name_H-M   'P 1'
#
loop_
_entity.id
_entity.type
_entity.pdbx_description
1 polymer ?
#
loop_
_entity_poly.entity_id
_entity_poly.type
_entity_poly.pdbx_seq_one_letter_code
_entity_poly.pdbx_strand_id
1 'polypeptide(L)'
;MGQVSASSSTVVAAEPQRALEAIADYQDVRPRILSSHYHDYKVLEGGKGAGTVAEWTLQATQKRSRNVHAVVSVSDSMVTERDSNSTMVTTWTVTPSGRVRW
;
A
#
# COMPACT_ATOMS: atom_id res chain seq x y z
N MET A 1 -3.41 -21.71 -14.56
CA MET A 1 -4.06 -21.14 -13.37
C MET A 1 -4.68 -19.80 -13.75
N GLY A 2 -5.91 -19.51 -13.30
CA GLY A 2 -6.51 -18.19 -13.50
C GLY A 2 -5.94 -17.18 -12.50
N GLN A 3 -5.75 -15.93 -12.94
CA GLN A 3 -5.40 -14.82 -12.04
C GLN A 3 -6.69 -14.29 -11.41
N VAL A 4 -6.70 -14.18 -10.09
CA VAL A 4 -7.79 -13.54 -9.33
C VAL A 4 -7.21 -12.29 -8.68
N SER A 5 -7.94 -11.18 -8.78
CA SER A 5 -7.59 -9.91 -8.14
C SER A 5 -8.80 -9.30 -7.45
N ALA A 6 -8.54 -8.48 -6.43
CA ALA A 6 -9.51 -7.58 -5.83
C ALA A 6 -9.10 -6.15 -6.18
N SER A 7 -10.07 -5.31 -6.57
CA SER A 7 -9.81 -3.90 -6.90
C SER A 7 -10.91 -3.01 -6.32
N SER A 8 -10.52 -1.82 -5.90
CA SER A 8 -11.41 -0.78 -5.40
C SER A 8 -10.73 0.58 -5.64
N SER A 9 -11.52 1.64 -5.77
CA SER A 9 -11.03 3.00 -5.97
C SER A 9 -11.83 3.98 -5.11
N THR A 10 -11.17 5.08 -4.73
CA THR A 10 -11.79 6.18 -4.00
C THR A 10 -11.16 7.50 -4.42
N VAL A 11 -11.92 8.59 -4.30
CA VAL A 11 -11.44 9.95 -4.55
C VAL A 11 -10.93 10.54 -3.26
N VAL A 12 -9.72 11.10 -3.28
CA VAL A 12 -9.13 11.85 -2.17
C VAL A 12 -8.94 13.31 -2.57
N ALA A 13 -9.23 14.22 -1.66
CA ALA A 13 -9.05 15.66 -1.87
C ALA A 13 -7.59 16.07 -1.65
N ALA A 14 -6.70 15.58 -2.52
CA ALA A 14 -5.27 15.87 -2.50
C ALA A 14 -4.72 16.00 -3.92
N GLU A 15 -3.64 16.75 -4.09
CA GLU A 15 -2.89 16.73 -5.34
C GLU A 15 -2.34 15.31 -5.60
N PRO A 16 -2.36 14.81 -6.86
CA PRO A 16 -1.96 13.44 -7.18
C PRO A 16 -0.58 13.07 -6.65
N GLN A 17 0.40 13.96 -6.82
CA GLN A 17 1.76 13.71 -6.35
C GLN A 17 1.83 13.59 -4.83
N ARG A 18 1.09 14.43 -4.10
CA ARG A 18 1.05 14.38 -2.64
C ARG A 18 0.33 13.14 -2.11
N ALA A 19 -0.71 12.68 -2.81
CA ALA A 19 -1.35 11.41 -2.50
C ALA A 19 -0.39 10.23 -2.73
N LEU A 20 0.39 10.25 -3.81
CA LEU A 20 1.38 9.22 -4.10
C LEU A 20 2.49 9.18 -3.03
N GLU A 21 3.02 10.34 -2.65
CA GLU A 21 4.00 10.48 -1.57
C GLU A 21 3.46 9.97 -0.23
N ALA A 22 2.21 10.28 0.09
CA ALA A 22 1.57 9.79 1.31
C ALA A 22 1.40 8.26 1.30
N ILE A 23 1.05 7.66 0.16
CA ILE A 23 0.99 6.20 0.02
C ILE A 23 2.39 5.58 0.15
N ALA A 24 3.41 6.26 -0.35
CA ALA A 24 4.80 5.84 -0.29
C ALA A 24 5.47 6.08 1.08
N ASP A 25 4.78 6.69 2.04
CA ASP A 25 5.28 6.92 3.40
C ASP A 25 4.83 5.82 4.36
N TYR A 26 5.73 4.87 4.58
CA TYR A 26 5.55 3.72 5.45
C TYR A 26 5.90 4.02 6.92
N GLN A 27 6.53 5.15 7.20
CA GLN A 27 6.89 5.53 8.57
C GLN A 27 5.75 6.27 9.26
N ASP A 28 5.20 7.28 8.60
CA ASP A 28 4.29 8.24 9.22
C ASP A 28 2.84 8.05 8.80
N VAL A 29 2.59 7.73 7.52
CA VAL A 29 1.23 7.66 6.97
C VAL A 29 0.67 6.26 7.09
N ARG A 30 1.37 5.25 6.52
CA ARG A 30 0.89 3.86 6.47
C ARG A 30 0.36 3.35 7.81
N PRO A 31 1.09 3.42 8.95
CA PRO A 31 0.60 2.88 10.22
C PRO A 31 -0.67 3.57 10.74
N ARG A 32 -0.97 4.79 10.30
CA ARG A 32 -2.16 5.55 10.73
C ARG A 32 -3.43 5.23 9.95
N ILE A 33 -3.29 4.60 8.78
CA ILE A 33 -4.40 4.29 7.87
C ILE A 33 -4.74 2.79 7.82
N LEU A 34 -4.07 1.97 8.62
CA LEU A 34 -4.36 0.54 8.73
C LEU A 34 -5.66 0.29 9.49
N SER A 35 -6.44 -0.68 9.02
CA SER A 35 -7.61 -1.15 9.75
C SER A 35 -7.22 -2.12 10.88
N SER A 36 -8.19 -2.52 11.71
CA SER A 36 -8.00 -3.50 12.77
C SER A 36 -7.59 -4.90 12.29
N HIS A 37 -7.58 -5.17 10.99
CA HIS A 37 -7.12 -6.43 10.42
C HIS A 37 -5.59 -6.53 10.29
N TYR A 38 -4.88 -5.43 10.51
CA TYR A 38 -3.42 -5.38 10.42
C TYR A 38 -2.82 -5.33 11.83
N HIS A 39 -1.80 -6.14 12.06
CA HIS A 39 -1.09 -6.24 13.33
C HIS A 39 0.43 -6.25 13.12
N ASP A 40 1.18 -5.99 14.18
CA ASP A 40 2.65 -6.13 14.22
C ASP A 40 3.38 -5.35 13.11
N TYR A 41 2.82 -4.22 12.70
CA TYR A 41 3.39 -3.40 11.63
C TYR A 41 4.77 -2.87 12.02
N LYS A 42 5.75 -3.08 11.16
CA LYS A 42 7.11 -2.55 11.33
C LYS A 42 7.74 -2.22 9.97
N VAL A 43 8.48 -1.12 9.93
CA VAL A 43 9.41 -0.83 8.83
C VAL A 43 10.74 -1.48 9.15
N LEU A 44 11.30 -2.22 8.18
CA LEU A 44 12.58 -2.93 8.33
C LEU A 44 13.71 -2.16 7.65
N GLU A 45 13.45 -1.61 6.47
CA GLU A 45 14.42 -0.83 5.69
C GLU A 45 13.74 0.35 5.01
N GLY A 46 14.45 1.48 4.91
CA GLY A 46 13.92 2.70 4.31
C GLY A 46 12.71 3.22 5.09
N GLY A 47 11.54 3.22 4.45
CA GLY A 47 10.28 3.67 5.04
C GLY A 47 9.64 4.83 4.29
N LYS A 48 10.31 5.38 3.28
CA LYS A 48 9.75 6.39 2.38
C LYS A 48 10.20 6.07 0.95
N GLY A 49 9.25 5.85 0.05
CA GLY A 49 9.53 5.61 -1.36
C GLY A 49 10.04 4.21 -1.70
N ALA A 50 10.62 4.09 -2.90
CA ALA A 50 11.15 2.84 -3.44
C ALA A 50 12.30 2.28 -2.59
N GLY A 51 12.40 0.97 -2.50
CA GLY A 51 13.37 0.28 -1.65
C GLY A 51 12.94 0.16 -0.19
N THR A 52 11.77 0.70 0.19
CA THR A 52 11.19 0.44 1.50
C THR A 52 10.87 -1.04 1.66
N VAL A 53 11.20 -1.60 2.82
CA VAL A 53 10.80 -2.96 3.23
C VAL A 53 10.03 -2.85 4.53
N ALA A 54 8.83 -3.42 4.57
CA ALA A 54 7.97 -3.42 5.76
C ALA A 54 7.29 -4.77 5.95
N GLU A 55 6.94 -5.07 7.20
CA GLU A 55 6.31 -6.34 7.57
C GLU A 55 5.07 -6.08 8.43
N TRP A 56 4.06 -6.93 8.27
CA TRP A 56 2.86 -6.95 9.11
C TRP A 56 2.14 -8.29 9.04
N THR A 57 1.28 -8.54 10.03
CA THR A 57 0.30 -9.62 10.00
C THR A 57 -1.03 -9.09 9.45
N LEU A 58 -1.55 -9.69 8.38
CA LEU A 58 -2.87 -9.43 7.81
C LEU A 58 -3.86 -10.55 8.19
N GLN A 59 -4.81 -10.25 9.07
CA GLN A 59 -5.85 -11.16 9.55
C GLN A 59 -7.15 -11.00 8.73
N ALA A 60 -7.26 -11.69 7.61
CA ALA A 60 -8.43 -11.62 6.72
C ALA A 60 -9.71 -12.22 7.34
N THR A 61 -9.58 -13.31 8.09
CA THR A 61 -10.69 -13.93 8.85
C THR A 61 -10.15 -14.55 10.14
N GLN A 62 -11.01 -15.03 11.04
CA GLN A 62 -10.56 -15.70 12.28
C GLN A 62 -9.56 -16.85 12.06
N LYS A 63 -9.66 -17.58 10.93
CA LYS A 63 -8.79 -18.73 10.61
C LYS A 63 -7.82 -18.46 9.45
N ARG A 64 -7.72 -17.22 9.00
CA ARG A 64 -6.85 -16.82 7.87
C ARG A 64 -6.07 -15.58 8.25
N SER A 65 -4.79 -15.83 8.51
CA SER A 65 -3.76 -14.82 8.70
C SER A 65 -2.66 -15.00 7.66
N ARG A 66 -1.95 -13.91 7.37
CA ARG A 66 -0.76 -13.92 6.52
C ARG A 66 0.27 -12.99 7.13
N ASN A 67 1.50 -13.46 7.27
CA ASN A 67 2.63 -12.57 7.51
C ASN A 67 3.13 -12.05 6.16
N VAL A 68 2.97 -10.75 5.94
CA VAL A 68 3.35 -10.07 4.71
C VAL A 68 4.73 -9.45 4.92
N HIS A 69 5.65 -9.72 4.00
CA HIS A 69 6.96 -9.07 3.94
C HIS A 69 7.05 -8.28 2.64
N ALA A 70 6.60 -7.02 2.68
CA ALA A 70 6.43 -6.19 1.49
C ALA A 70 7.72 -5.47 1.11
N VAL A 71 8.18 -5.70 -0.13
CA VAL A 71 9.22 -4.93 -0.80
C VAL A 71 8.55 -3.91 -1.72
N VAL A 72 8.87 -2.63 -1.51
CA VAL A 72 8.18 -1.51 -2.15
C VAL A 72 8.96 -1.00 -3.36
N SER A 73 8.27 -0.84 -4.49
CA SER A 73 8.74 -0.03 -5.61
C SER A 73 7.76 1.10 -5.91
N VAL A 74 8.27 2.19 -6.47
CA VAL A 74 7.48 3.39 -6.79
C VAL A 74 7.80 3.82 -8.21
N SER A 75 6.77 4.14 -8.98
CA SER A 75 6.84 4.84 -10.27
C SER A 75 6.04 6.14 -10.20
N ASP A 76 6.03 6.93 -11.27
CA ASP A 76 5.43 8.28 -11.34
C ASP A 76 3.99 8.40 -10.83
N SER A 77 3.21 7.31 -10.86
CA SER A 77 1.81 7.31 -10.43
C SER A 77 1.39 6.05 -9.66
N MET A 78 2.35 5.21 -9.26
CA MET A 78 2.02 3.93 -8.63
C MET A 78 3.02 3.53 -7.55
N VAL A 79 2.51 3.01 -6.44
CA VAL A 79 3.29 2.26 -5.44
C VAL A 79 2.95 0.79 -5.57
N THR A 80 3.96 -0.08 -5.64
CA THR A 80 3.79 -1.53 -5.69
C THR A 80 4.40 -2.16 -4.45
N GLU A 81 3.60 -2.96 -3.73
CA GLU A 81 4.02 -3.80 -2.62
C GLU A 81 4.11 -5.25 -3.13
N ARG A 82 5.31 -5.83 -3.17
CA ARG A 82 5.50 -7.25 -3.48
C ARG A 82 5.78 -8.02 -2.21
N ASP A 83 4.93 -8.98 -1.87
CA ASP A 83 5.13 -9.84 -0.70
C ASP A 83 6.18 -10.91 -1.01
N SER A 84 7.33 -10.88 -0.33
CA SER A 84 8.40 -11.88 -0.48
C SER A 84 8.04 -13.24 0.13
N ASN A 85 7.00 -13.31 0.98
CA ASN A 85 6.53 -14.56 1.57
C ASN A 85 5.49 -15.29 0.69
N SER A 86 5.04 -14.68 -0.41
CA SER A 86 4.03 -15.26 -1.29
C SER A 86 4.08 -14.74 -2.72
N THR A 87 3.05 -15.01 -3.51
CA THR A 87 2.87 -14.46 -4.85
C THR A 87 1.97 -13.22 -4.87
N MET A 88 1.57 -12.71 -3.70
CA MET A 88 0.68 -11.56 -3.58
C MET A 88 1.40 -10.27 -3.98
N VAL A 89 0.74 -9.47 -4.81
CA VAL A 89 1.18 -8.12 -5.19
C VAL A 89 0.01 -7.17 -4.94
N THR A 90 0.28 -6.07 -4.25
CA THR A 90 -0.68 -4.99 -4.05
C THR A 90 -0.18 -3.75 -4.79
N THR A 91 -1.05 -3.13 -5.58
CA THR A 91 -0.75 -1.92 -6.32
C THR A 91 -1.65 -0.79 -5.86
N TRP A 92 -1.05 0.38 -5.66
CA TRP A 92 -1.74 1.63 -5.36
C TRP A 92 -1.51 2.60 -6.51
N THR A 93 -2.51 2.78 -7.35
CA THR A 93 -2.43 3.70 -8.50
C THR A 93 -3.10 5.02 -8.13
N VAL A 94 -2.41 6.13 -8.38
CA VAL A 94 -2.96 7.47 -8.24
C VAL A 94 -3.17 8.06 -9.64
N THR A 95 -4.41 8.45 -9.94
CA THR A 95 -4.74 9.19 -11.16
C THR A 95 -5.38 10.52 -10.79
N PRO A 96 -5.15 11.59 -11.58
CA PRO A 96 -5.87 12.84 -11.38
C PRO A 96 -7.38 12.62 -11.56
N SER A 97 -8.16 12.95 -10.54
CA SER A 97 -9.62 13.03 -10.64
C SER A 97 -10.03 14.49 -10.61
N GLY A 98 -10.68 14.96 -11.67
CA GLY A 98 -10.98 16.38 -11.84
C GLY A 98 -11.84 16.98 -10.71
N ARG A 99 -11.39 18.12 -10.17
CA ARG A 99 -12.26 19.26 -9.92
C ARG A 99 -11.49 20.55 -10.22
N VAL A 100 -11.40 20.90 -11.50
CA VAL A 100 -11.17 22.30 -11.89
C VAL A 100 -12.49 23.03 -11.67
N ARG A 101 -12.53 23.93 -10.70
CA ARG A 101 -13.52 25.00 -10.66
C ARG A 101 -12.74 26.30 -10.44
N TRP A 102 -12.84 27.17 -11.45
CA TRP A 102 -12.38 28.56 -11.44
C TRP A 102 -13.05 29.33 -10.31
#